data_AF-R6G9A2-F1
#
_entry.id   AF-R6G9A2-F1
#
_cell.length_a   1.000
_cell.length_b   1.000
_cell.length_c   1.000
_cell.angle_alpha   90.00
_cell.angle_beta   90.00
_cell.angle_gamma   90.00
#
_symmetry.space_group_name_H-M   'P 1'
#
loop_
_entity.id
_entity.type
_entity.pdbx_description
1 polymer ?
#
loop_
_entity_poly.entity_id
_entity_poly.type
_entity_poly.pdbx_seq_one_letter_code
_entity_poly.pdbx_strand_id
1 'polypeptide(L)'
;MYKRTVIFRDTTHTRWVVNFELRNNSLNIQRSRATLQELNNKYELSVTGEGGCSCGQCYEYIAPRTPGQKQLLDIWHKYHLNNMSAGTVKQDDYLNSQEYRNDYNKFVDLFIGYDKEHRQRFDKTNWDIFCKSLQIYPDYIEGVKTIILKYMSDNPIVYILGLTAHGLSHQIDDLYVKYLFLAIHGLYNDRGYKYGSGWLHDELPVDIEQQIDSLCDLIEQEEKSLSSELNPVFDMGNEDFVADECIIQQVMDLRQCDRSEAMRFIALGMHLKYTFGDLNDTFNIEDSDLQLYTANGTQYYLGTEDELIQIAEDTVHNDSEYEYFWREAVSAGRTQESLKEWLDSIVPMDGWCSVLNHWNGEYHEYEVGNECICVSLT
;
A
#
# COMPACT_ATOMS: atom_id res chain seq x y z
N MET A 1 -6.17 24.15 6.46
CA MET A 1 -5.91 22.69 6.41
C MET A 1 -5.48 22.44 4.98
N TYR A 2 -4.20 22.15 4.77
CA TYR A 2 -3.64 21.95 3.43
C TYR A 2 -3.97 20.53 2.97
N LYS A 3 -4.48 20.40 1.75
CA LYS A 3 -4.73 19.15 1.05
C LYS A 3 -4.36 19.33 -0.42
N ARG A 4 -3.62 18.38 -0.97
CA ARG A 4 -3.30 18.34 -2.41
C ARG A 4 -3.41 16.90 -2.88
N THR A 5 -3.98 16.72 -4.06
CA THR A 5 -4.11 15.41 -4.71
C THR A 5 -3.39 15.48 -6.04
N VAL A 6 -2.71 14.39 -6.39
CA VAL A 6 -2.10 14.20 -7.70
C VAL A 6 -2.50 12.83 -8.23
N ILE A 7 -2.77 12.76 -9.53
CA ILE A 7 -3.15 11.53 -10.22
C ILE A 7 -2.10 11.30 -11.31
N PHE A 8 -1.59 10.07 -11.41
CA PHE A 8 -0.62 9.72 -12.44
C PHE A 8 -0.66 8.24 -12.82
N ARG A 9 -0.05 7.91 -13.96
CA ARG A 9 0.18 6.53 -14.41
C ARG A 9 1.63 6.15 -14.20
N ASP A 10 1.84 5.02 -13.54
CA ASP A 10 3.18 4.49 -13.32
C ASP A 10 3.70 3.73 -14.56
N THR A 11 4.83 3.06 -14.44
CA THR A 11 5.46 2.33 -15.57
C THR A 11 4.63 1.13 -16.03
N THR A 12 3.78 0.58 -15.16
CA THR A 12 2.85 -0.51 -15.51
C THR A 12 1.51 0.00 -16.00
N HIS A 13 1.41 1.32 -16.25
CA HIS A 13 0.18 2.02 -16.61
C HIS A 13 -0.91 1.92 -15.52
N THR A 14 -0.53 1.58 -14.28
CA THR A 14 -1.47 1.60 -13.15
C THR A 14 -1.75 3.04 -12.77
N ARG A 15 -3.04 3.39 -12.64
CA ARG A 15 -3.45 4.72 -12.18
C ARG A 15 -3.33 4.79 -10.67
N TRP A 16 -2.62 5.80 -10.21
CA TRP A 16 -2.46 6.12 -8.80
C TRP A 16 -3.09 7.46 -8.47
N VAL A 17 -3.91 7.51 -7.43
CA VAL A 17 -4.38 8.73 -6.77
C VAL A 17 -3.60 8.88 -5.48
N VAL A 18 -2.79 9.93 -5.36
CA VAL A 18 -2.02 10.20 -4.14
C VAL A 18 -2.52 11.48 -3.49
N ASN A 19 -2.84 11.39 -2.22
CA ASN A 19 -3.37 12.47 -1.39
C ASN A 19 -2.34 12.87 -0.34
N PHE A 20 -2.02 14.16 -0.30
CA PHE A 20 -1.22 14.81 0.73
C PHE A 20 -2.13 15.61 1.65
N GLU A 21 -1.92 15.49 2.96
CA GLU A 21 -2.64 16.27 3.98
C GLU A 21 -1.66 16.74 5.06
N LEU A 22 -1.67 18.04 5.37
CA LEU A 22 -1.02 18.56 6.57
C LEU A 22 -2.04 18.66 7.70
N ARG A 23 -1.89 17.77 8.68
CA ARG A 23 -2.76 17.69 9.86
C ARG A 23 -2.21 18.54 10.98
N ASN A 24 -3.08 19.22 11.70
CA ASN A 24 -2.67 20.00 12.86
C ASN A 24 -2.22 19.06 13.99
N ASN A 25 -0.98 19.24 14.46
CA ASN A 25 -0.38 18.45 15.53
C ASN A 25 -0.02 19.27 16.78
N SER A 26 -0.64 20.45 16.95
CA SER A 26 -0.31 21.41 18.02
C SER A 26 -0.41 20.86 19.46
N LEU A 27 -0.97 19.67 19.66
CA LEU A 27 -1.19 19.06 20.98
C LEU A 27 -0.15 17.99 21.33
N ASN A 28 0.67 17.53 20.38
CA ASN A 28 1.68 16.49 20.62
C ASN A 28 3.08 17.09 20.64
N ILE A 29 3.78 16.92 21.77
CA ILE A 29 5.20 17.25 21.86
C ILE A 29 5.98 16.15 21.14
N GLN A 30 6.45 16.45 19.94
CA GLN A 30 7.35 15.58 19.19
C GLN A 30 8.80 15.82 19.62
N ARG A 31 9.64 14.80 19.49
CA ARG A 31 11.10 14.92 19.73
C ARG A 31 11.87 14.62 18.46
N SER A 32 12.88 15.43 18.19
CA SER A 32 13.77 15.28 17.06
C SER A 32 14.55 13.99 17.15
N ARG A 33 14.58 13.19 16.09
CA ARG A 33 15.49 12.05 16.00
C ARG A 33 16.96 12.44 15.86
N ALA A 34 17.22 13.65 15.37
CA ALA A 34 18.56 14.17 15.19
C ALA A 34 19.12 14.74 16.50
N THR A 35 18.33 15.49 17.27
CA THR A 35 18.83 16.24 18.44
C THR A 35 18.24 15.80 19.79
N LEU A 36 17.16 15.00 19.80
CA LEU A 36 16.32 14.68 20.96
C LEU A 36 15.62 15.89 21.61
N GLN A 37 15.75 17.08 21.01
CA GLN A 37 15.05 18.28 21.46
C GLN A 37 13.58 18.24 21.02
N GLU A 38 12.74 18.97 21.75
CA GLU A 38 11.33 19.12 21.38
C GLU A 38 11.21 19.85 20.04
N LEU A 39 10.40 19.29 19.15
CA LEU A 39 10.04 19.91 17.89
C LEU A 39 8.78 20.74 18.10
N ASN A 40 8.78 21.94 17.55
CA ASN A 40 7.58 22.78 17.47
C ASN A 40 6.89 22.57 16.11
N ASN A 41 6.73 21.30 15.71
CA ASN A 41 6.03 20.95 14.48
C ASN A 41 4.54 21.21 14.69
N LYS A 42 4.04 22.30 14.11
CA LYS A 42 2.60 22.62 14.14
C LYS A 42 1.78 21.61 13.33
N TYR A 43 2.42 20.93 12.38
CA TYR A 43 1.77 20.02 11.45
C TYR A 43 2.47 18.67 11.38
N GLU A 44 1.75 17.67 10.91
CA GLU A 44 2.26 16.36 10.46
C GLU A 44 1.84 16.17 9.01
N LEU A 45 2.74 15.63 8.18
CA LEU A 45 2.43 15.25 6.81
C LEU A 45 1.88 13.83 6.79
N SER A 46 0.68 13.68 6.25
CA SER A 46 0.07 12.39 5.93
C SER A 46 0.00 12.25 4.42
N VAL A 47 0.51 11.13 3.91
CA VAL A 47 0.43 10.77 2.49
C VAL A 47 -0.26 9.42 2.39
N THR A 48 -1.26 9.32 1.53
CA THR A 48 -1.98 8.08 1.25
C THR A 48 -2.18 7.95 -0.24
N GLY A 49 -2.21 6.74 -0.76
CA GLY A 49 -2.53 6.51 -2.15
C GLY A 49 -3.49 5.35 -2.36
N GLU A 50 -3.97 5.28 -3.58
CA GLU A 50 -4.91 4.27 -4.06
C GLU A 50 -4.63 4.03 -5.54
N GLY A 51 -4.54 2.77 -5.94
CA GLY A 51 -4.29 2.37 -7.32
C GLY A 51 -4.21 0.85 -7.46
N GLY A 52 -4.71 0.34 -8.59
CA GLY A 52 -4.91 -1.10 -8.78
C GLY A 52 -5.76 -1.70 -7.66
N CYS A 53 -5.26 -2.74 -7.00
CA CYS A 53 -5.90 -3.36 -5.83
C CYS A 53 -5.26 -2.93 -4.48
N SER A 54 -4.53 -1.81 -4.44
CA SER A 54 -3.79 -1.35 -3.24
C SER A 54 -4.28 0.01 -2.76
N CYS A 55 -4.38 0.20 -1.45
CA CYS A 55 -4.78 1.46 -0.83
C CYS A 55 -4.01 1.76 0.46
N GLY A 56 -4.04 3.03 0.89
CA GLY A 56 -3.40 3.49 2.12
C GLY A 56 -1.91 3.78 1.93
N GLN A 57 -1.04 3.01 2.59
CA GLN A 57 0.41 3.18 2.53
C GLN A 57 1.05 2.28 1.46
N CYS A 58 0.62 2.47 0.21
CA CYS A 58 0.93 1.57 -0.91
C CYS A 58 2.12 2.03 -1.77
N TYR A 59 2.98 2.93 -1.28
CA TYR A 59 4.07 3.52 -2.08
C TYR A 59 5.08 2.49 -2.61
N GLU A 60 5.24 1.34 -1.94
CA GLU A 60 6.11 0.24 -2.36
C GLU A 60 5.63 -0.49 -3.63
N TYR A 61 4.35 -0.35 -3.97
CA TYR A 61 3.73 -0.96 -5.16
C TYR A 61 3.78 -0.06 -6.40
N ILE A 62 4.22 1.20 -6.25
CA ILE A 62 4.26 2.17 -7.35
C ILE A 62 5.59 2.02 -8.09
N ALA A 63 5.52 1.76 -9.40
CA ALA A 63 6.71 1.68 -10.26
C ALA A 63 6.98 3.02 -10.99
N PRO A 64 7.78 3.95 -10.44
CA PRO A 64 7.85 5.33 -10.93
C PRO A 64 8.37 5.38 -12.37
N ARG A 65 7.58 6.02 -13.25
CA ARG A 65 7.87 6.26 -14.67
C ARG A 65 8.72 7.51 -14.87
N THR A 66 8.54 8.52 -14.02
CA THR A 66 9.09 9.87 -14.23
C THR A 66 9.92 10.36 -13.04
N PRO A 67 10.78 11.39 -13.22
CA PRO A 67 11.48 12.04 -12.11
C PRO A 67 10.52 12.58 -11.04
N GLY A 68 9.40 13.19 -11.43
CA GLY A 68 8.39 13.67 -10.48
C GLY A 68 7.83 12.53 -9.62
N GLN A 69 7.44 11.42 -10.23
CA GLN A 69 6.95 10.25 -9.49
C GLN A 69 8.00 9.68 -8.53
N LYS A 70 9.27 9.60 -8.95
CA LYS A 70 10.35 9.16 -8.06
C LYS A 70 10.52 10.09 -6.85
N GLN A 71 10.50 11.40 -7.07
CA GLN A 71 10.59 12.39 -6.00
C GLN A 71 9.39 12.29 -5.03
N LEU A 72 8.20 12.00 -5.55
CA LEU A 72 7.02 11.73 -4.72
C LEU A 72 7.24 10.54 -3.79
N LEU A 73 7.77 9.44 -4.30
CA LEU A 73 8.06 8.25 -3.48
C LEU A 73 9.14 8.51 -2.44
N ASP A 74 10.17 9.31 -2.78
CA ASP A 74 11.20 9.72 -1.82
C ASP A 74 10.62 10.54 -0.66
N ILE A 75 9.72 11.50 -0.96
CA ILE A 75 8.99 12.27 0.06
C ILE A 75 8.09 11.36 0.91
N TRP A 76 7.32 10.49 0.26
CA TRP A 76 6.40 9.60 0.96
C TRP A 76 7.15 8.64 1.88
N HIS A 77 8.20 7.99 1.40
CA HIS A 77 9.06 7.12 2.21
C HIS A 77 9.67 7.89 3.40
N LYS A 78 10.17 9.12 3.18
CA LYS A 78 10.76 9.93 4.25
C LYS A 78 9.75 10.25 5.36
N TYR A 79 8.53 10.61 5.00
CA TYR A 79 7.49 11.04 5.96
C TYR A 79 6.46 9.94 6.25
N HIS A 80 6.76 8.70 5.89
CA HIS A 80 5.91 7.54 6.13
C HIS A 80 5.57 7.41 7.63
N LEU A 81 4.36 6.92 7.93
CA LEU A 81 3.83 6.86 9.30
C LEU A 81 3.91 8.20 10.05
N ASN A 82 3.55 9.30 9.40
CA ASN A 82 3.60 10.66 9.96
C ASN A 82 5.00 11.03 10.46
N ASN A 83 6.04 10.59 9.75
CA ASN A 83 7.44 10.88 10.03
C ASN A 83 7.94 10.31 11.37
N MET A 84 7.38 9.17 11.81
CA MET A 84 7.74 8.52 13.05
C MET A 84 8.88 7.51 12.84
N SER A 85 9.89 7.53 13.72
CA SER A 85 10.93 6.50 13.82
C SER A 85 11.10 6.00 15.24
N ALA A 86 11.40 4.70 15.38
CA ALA A 86 11.72 4.06 16.64
C ALA A 86 13.11 4.46 17.16
N GLY A 87 13.98 5.01 16.31
CA GLY A 87 15.40 5.25 16.57
C GLY A 87 15.88 6.66 16.27
N THR A 88 17.00 7.01 16.86
CA THR A 88 17.78 8.21 16.49
C THR A 88 18.40 8.04 15.10
N VAL A 89 18.90 9.12 14.50
CA VAL A 89 19.62 9.04 13.22
C VAL A 89 20.78 8.03 13.30
N LYS A 90 21.60 8.10 14.35
CA LYS A 90 22.75 7.18 14.51
C LYS A 90 22.36 5.71 14.65
N GLN A 91 21.25 5.44 15.33
CA GLN A 91 20.75 4.07 15.51
C GLN A 91 20.30 3.49 14.16
N ASP A 92 19.49 4.24 13.42
CA ASP A 92 18.99 3.80 12.11
C ASP A 92 20.11 3.75 11.07
N ASP A 93 21.07 4.68 11.09
CA ASP A 93 22.25 4.65 10.22
C ASP A 93 23.00 3.32 10.39
N TYR A 94 23.22 2.88 11.63
CA TYR A 94 23.83 1.58 11.89
C TYR A 94 22.93 0.44 11.42
N LEU A 95 21.65 0.41 11.79
CA LEU A 95 20.73 -0.67 11.42
C LEU A 95 20.48 -0.79 9.91
N ASN A 96 20.66 0.29 9.14
CA ASN A 96 20.56 0.28 7.69
C ASN A 96 21.91 0.03 6.98
N SER A 97 23.01 0.00 7.73
CA SER A 97 24.36 -0.14 7.19
C SER A 97 24.69 -1.58 6.77
N GLN A 98 25.68 -1.69 5.89
CA GLN A 98 26.32 -2.98 5.61
C GLN A 98 27.08 -3.53 6.83
N GLU A 99 27.53 -2.67 7.74
CA GLU A 99 28.22 -3.06 8.97
C GLU A 99 27.31 -3.91 9.86
N TYR A 100 26.07 -3.49 10.08
CA TYR A 100 25.11 -4.27 10.85
C TYR A 100 24.81 -5.64 10.22
N ARG A 101 24.65 -5.70 8.89
CA ARG A 101 24.50 -6.96 8.16
C ARG A 101 25.70 -7.88 8.36
N ASN A 102 26.90 -7.31 8.32
CA ASN A 102 28.13 -8.06 8.52
C ASN A 102 28.26 -8.57 9.97
N ASP A 103 27.90 -7.76 10.97
CA ASP A 103 27.94 -8.16 12.38
C ASP A 103 26.97 -9.31 12.66
N TYR A 104 25.74 -9.21 12.14
CA TYR A 104 24.74 -10.26 12.25
C TYR A 104 25.24 -11.56 11.60
N ASN A 105 25.70 -11.50 10.35
CA ASN A 105 26.22 -12.68 9.64
C ASN A 105 27.43 -13.28 10.37
N LYS A 106 28.33 -12.43 10.86
CA LYS A 106 29.50 -12.87 11.62
C LYS A 106 29.11 -13.60 12.90
N PHE A 107 28.08 -13.16 13.62
CA PHE A 107 27.54 -13.88 14.77
C PHE A 107 27.00 -15.26 14.36
N VAL A 108 26.18 -15.29 13.31
CA VAL A 108 25.55 -16.53 12.83
C VAL A 108 26.60 -17.54 12.37
N ASP A 109 27.53 -17.12 11.51
CA ASP A 109 28.61 -17.94 10.97
C ASP A 109 29.54 -18.47 12.07
N LEU A 110 29.85 -17.62 13.05
CA LEU A 110 30.67 -18.00 14.20
C LEU A 110 30.05 -19.17 14.96
N PHE A 111 28.77 -19.07 15.32
CA PHE A 111 28.16 -20.05 16.21
C PHE A 111 27.59 -21.28 15.48
N ILE A 112 27.18 -21.18 14.21
CA ILE A 112 26.76 -22.33 13.40
C ILE A 112 27.87 -23.38 13.27
N GLY A 113 29.14 -22.95 13.22
CA GLY A 113 30.29 -23.85 13.12
C GLY A 113 30.51 -24.75 14.33
N TYR A 114 29.89 -24.44 15.48
CA TYR A 114 30.01 -25.24 16.70
C TYR A 114 28.97 -26.36 16.78
N ASP A 115 29.31 -27.42 17.51
CA ASP A 115 28.42 -28.55 17.73
C ASP A 115 27.15 -28.17 18.49
N LYS A 116 26.15 -29.05 18.45
CA LYS A 116 24.83 -28.78 19.04
C LYS A 116 24.90 -28.57 20.55
N GLU A 117 25.74 -29.30 21.27
CA GLU A 117 25.82 -29.17 22.74
C GLU A 117 26.45 -27.83 23.13
N HIS A 118 27.47 -27.40 22.39
CA HIS A 118 28.12 -26.12 22.60
C HIS A 118 27.17 -24.92 22.42
N ARG A 119 26.28 -25.00 21.42
CA ARG A 119 25.31 -23.92 21.13
C ARG A 119 24.16 -23.81 22.13
N GLN A 120 23.96 -24.80 23.00
CA GLN A 120 22.87 -24.78 24.00
C GLN A 120 23.19 -23.95 25.24
N ARG A 121 24.42 -23.46 25.38
CA ARG A 121 24.87 -22.66 26.53
C ARG A 121 25.51 -21.36 26.10
N PHE A 122 25.47 -20.36 26.98
CA PHE A 122 26.20 -19.12 26.82
C PHE A 122 27.06 -18.86 28.06
N ASP A 123 28.05 -19.73 28.24
CA ASP A 123 28.98 -19.68 29.36
C ASP A 123 30.11 -18.65 29.13
N LYS A 124 31.04 -18.54 30.09
CA LYS A 124 32.19 -17.63 30.00
C LYS A 124 33.01 -17.80 28.71
N THR A 125 33.14 -19.03 28.21
CA THR A 125 33.90 -19.29 26.97
C THR A 125 33.18 -18.66 25.78
N ASN A 126 31.87 -18.86 25.69
CA ASN A 126 31.05 -18.31 24.60
C ASN A 126 30.95 -16.79 24.68
N TRP A 127 30.89 -16.25 25.91
CA TRP A 127 31.01 -14.82 26.16
C TRP A 127 32.33 -14.24 25.63
N ASP A 128 33.48 -14.87 25.96
CA ASP A 128 34.80 -14.40 25.54
C ASP A 128 34.98 -14.49 24.01
N ILE A 129 34.48 -15.58 23.39
CA ILE A 129 34.46 -15.77 21.93
C ILE A 129 33.60 -14.69 21.26
N PHE A 130 32.40 -14.45 21.77
CA PHE A 130 31.46 -13.44 21.28
C PHE A 130 32.07 -12.04 21.35
N CYS A 131 32.60 -11.64 22.51
CA CYS A 131 33.21 -10.33 22.71
C CYS A 131 34.40 -10.10 21.78
N LYS A 132 35.29 -11.09 21.66
CA LYS A 132 36.48 -11.00 20.81
C LYS A 132 36.11 -10.94 19.33
N SER A 133 35.13 -11.73 18.91
CA SER A 133 34.74 -11.83 17.51
C SER A 133 34.03 -10.58 17.03
N LEU A 134 33.13 -10.01 17.83
CA LEU A 134 32.41 -8.77 17.50
C LEU A 134 33.11 -7.51 17.98
N GLN A 135 34.33 -7.63 18.52
CA GLN A 135 35.16 -6.50 18.95
C GLN A 135 34.44 -5.55 19.92
N ILE A 136 33.72 -6.12 20.89
CA ILE A 136 32.92 -5.35 21.84
C ILE A 136 33.83 -4.53 22.75
N TYR A 137 33.66 -3.22 22.76
CA TYR A 137 34.43 -2.33 23.64
C TYR A 137 34.08 -2.55 25.12
N PRO A 138 35.06 -2.48 26.04
CA PRO A 138 34.83 -2.70 27.47
C PRO A 138 33.69 -1.85 28.07
N ASP A 139 33.56 -0.60 27.61
CA ASP A 139 32.54 0.34 28.09
C ASP A 139 31.11 -0.08 27.76
N TYR A 140 30.92 -0.97 26.78
CA TYR A 140 29.60 -1.44 26.33
C TYR A 140 29.21 -2.80 26.90
N ILE A 141 30.15 -3.52 27.52
CA ILE A 141 29.96 -4.89 28.04
C ILE A 141 28.73 -5.01 28.95
N GLU A 142 28.57 -4.10 29.91
CA GLU A 142 27.46 -4.18 30.87
C GLU A 142 26.10 -3.91 30.21
N GLY A 143 26.08 -3.04 29.19
CA GLY A 143 24.90 -2.84 28.35
C GLY A 143 24.51 -4.09 27.60
N VAL A 144 25.48 -4.74 26.94
CA VAL A 144 25.27 -5.98 26.19
C VAL A 144 24.76 -7.12 27.09
N LYS A 145 25.38 -7.33 28.26
CA LYS A 145 24.90 -8.33 29.24
C LYS A 145 23.46 -8.07 29.66
N THR A 146 23.11 -6.81 29.92
CA THR A 146 21.75 -6.42 30.31
C THR A 146 20.73 -6.78 29.23
N ILE A 147 21.05 -6.57 27.95
CA ILE A 147 20.17 -6.94 26.83
C ILE A 147 20.00 -8.46 26.74
N ILE A 148 21.10 -9.20 26.78
CA ILE A 148 21.09 -10.68 26.69
C ILE A 148 20.25 -11.28 27.82
N LEU A 149 20.48 -10.84 29.05
CA LEU A 149 19.74 -11.32 30.21
C LEU A 149 18.24 -11.00 30.11
N LYS A 150 17.90 -9.77 29.70
CA LYS A 150 16.52 -9.28 29.70
C LYS A 150 15.66 -9.81 28.55
N TYR A 151 16.24 -9.91 27.35
CA TYR A 151 15.47 -10.12 26.12
C TYR A 151 15.78 -11.45 25.42
N MET A 152 16.87 -12.14 25.80
CA MET A 152 17.32 -13.36 25.14
C MET A 152 17.48 -14.54 26.09
N SER A 153 16.84 -14.48 27.27
CA SER A 153 16.89 -15.52 28.30
C SER A 153 18.32 -15.94 28.65
N ASP A 154 19.22 -14.96 28.71
CA ASP A 154 20.65 -15.14 28.99
C ASP A 154 21.43 -15.98 27.95
N ASN A 155 20.85 -16.22 26.76
CA ASN A 155 21.50 -17.01 25.71
C ASN A 155 21.19 -16.47 24.30
N PRO A 156 22.02 -15.56 23.75
CA PRO A 156 21.82 -14.98 22.43
C PRO A 156 22.01 -16.03 21.31
N ILE A 157 22.78 -17.10 21.55
CA ILE A 157 23.00 -18.15 20.55
C ILE A 157 21.71 -18.92 20.31
N VAL A 158 21.08 -19.40 21.39
CA VAL A 158 19.81 -20.13 21.32
C VAL A 158 18.71 -19.24 20.78
N TYR A 159 18.68 -17.97 21.19
CA TYR A 159 17.71 -16.99 20.72
C TYR A 159 17.85 -16.78 19.20
N ILE A 160 19.00 -16.31 18.72
CA ILE A 160 19.18 -15.93 17.31
C ILE A 160 19.10 -17.15 16.38
N LEU A 161 19.75 -18.26 16.75
CA LEU A 161 19.76 -19.47 15.93
C LEU A 161 18.48 -20.32 16.07
N GLY A 162 17.52 -19.92 16.91
CA GLY A 162 16.24 -20.61 17.05
C GLY A 162 16.35 -22.04 17.59
N LEU A 163 17.29 -22.32 18.50
CA LEU A 163 17.66 -23.70 18.87
C LEU A 163 16.72 -24.38 19.88
N THR A 164 15.50 -23.86 20.04
CA THR A 164 14.47 -24.46 20.90
C THR A 164 13.67 -25.51 20.13
N ALA A 165 12.92 -26.38 20.83
CA ALA A 165 12.21 -27.50 20.21
C ALA A 165 11.22 -27.09 19.10
N HIS A 166 10.76 -25.84 19.12
CA HIS A 166 9.85 -25.25 18.14
C HIS A 166 10.35 -23.88 17.63
N GLY A 167 11.65 -23.59 17.80
CA GLY A 167 12.21 -22.28 17.50
C GLY A 167 12.46 -22.08 16.01
N LEU A 168 12.03 -20.92 15.50
CA LEU A 168 12.52 -20.39 14.23
C LEU A 168 13.74 -19.51 14.52
N SER A 169 14.69 -19.44 13.59
CA SER A 169 15.79 -18.49 13.71
C SER A 169 15.25 -17.06 13.65
N HIS A 170 15.73 -16.23 14.56
CA HIS A 170 15.37 -14.82 14.59
C HIS A 170 16.21 -14.07 13.56
N GLN A 171 15.52 -13.47 12.59
CA GLN A 171 16.15 -12.77 11.48
C GLN A 171 16.76 -11.44 11.92
N ILE A 172 17.55 -10.84 11.04
CA ILE A 172 18.19 -9.54 11.26
C ILE A 172 17.17 -8.46 11.65
N ASP A 173 15.93 -8.52 11.18
CA ASP A 173 14.92 -7.50 11.49
C ASP A 173 14.22 -7.65 12.84
N ASP A 174 14.50 -8.73 13.58
CA ASP A 174 13.94 -8.98 14.91
C ASP A 174 14.33 -7.87 15.91
N LEU A 175 13.37 -7.47 16.74
CA LEU A 175 13.51 -6.34 17.67
C LEU A 175 14.65 -6.56 18.68
N TYR A 176 14.78 -7.76 19.24
CA TYR A 176 15.79 -8.03 20.26
C TYR A 176 17.15 -8.30 19.62
N VAL A 177 17.19 -8.82 18.40
CA VAL A 177 18.39 -8.82 17.56
C VAL A 177 18.90 -7.38 17.37
N LYS A 178 18.04 -6.46 16.94
CA LYS A 178 18.37 -5.02 16.83
C LYS A 178 18.90 -4.46 18.15
N TYR A 179 18.25 -4.75 19.28
CA TYR A 179 18.72 -4.30 20.60
C TYR A 179 20.13 -4.79 20.94
N LEU A 180 20.45 -6.06 20.66
CA LEU A 180 21.76 -6.65 20.94
C LEU A 180 22.86 -5.95 20.14
N PHE A 181 22.68 -5.85 18.83
CA PHE A 181 23.70 -5.28 17.94
C PHE A 181 23.87 -3.78 18.14
N LEU A 182 22.80 -3.05 18.43
CA LEU A 182 22.93 -1.67 18.91
C LEU A 182 23.71 -1.59 20.22
N ALA A 183 23.50 -2.51 21.17
CA ALA A 183 24.22 -2.50 22.44
C ALA A 183 25.72 -2.82 22.27
N ILE A 184 26.07 -3.70 21.33
CA ILE A 184 27.47 -4.05 20.99
C ILE A 184 28.27 -2.80 20.60
N HIS A 185 27.63 -1.86 19.91
CA HIS A 185 28.23 -0.59 19.47
C HIS A 185 27.96 0.59 20.41
N GLY A 186 27.36 0.35 21.58
CA GLY A 186 27.00 1.41 22.52
C GLY A 186 25.87 2.33 22.04
N LEU A 187 25.15 1.93 20.98
CA LEU A 187 24.08 2.70 20.35
C LEU A 187 22.69 2.36 20.90
N TYR A 188 22.52 1.28 21.68
CA TYR A 188 21.19 0.93 22.24
C TYR A 188 20.59 2.07 23.06
N ASN A 189 21.45 2.83 23.75
CA ASN A 189 21.11 4.07 24.43
C ASN A 189 21.93 5.23 23.81
N ASP A 190 21.36 5.93 22.83
CA ASP A 190 21.97 7.12 22.24
C ASP A 190 21.48 8.38 22.99
N ARG A 191 22.39 9.06 23.69
CA ARG A 191 22.12 10.33 24.39
C ARG A 191 20.93 10.28 25.37
N GLY A 192 20.70 9.12 25.99
CA GLY A 192 19.59 8.91 26.93
C GLY A 192 18.33 8.31 26.30
N TYR A 193 18.29 8.16 24.97
CA TYR A 193 17.19 7.54 24.25
C TYR A 193 17.46 6.07 23.96
N LYS A 194 16.58 5.18 24.46
CA LYS A 194 16.63 3.75 24.17
C LYS A 194 15.88 3.45 22.89
N TYR A 195 16.47 2.69 21.97
CA TYR A 195 15.80 2.30 20.72
C TYR A 195 14.44 1.64 21.02
N GLY A 196 13.39 2.09 20.34
CA GLY A 196 12.01 1.61 20.53
C GLY A 196 11.33 2.03 21.83
N SER A 197 11.91 2.93 22.63
CA SER A 197 11.28 3.41 23.88
C SER A 197 10.22 4.51 23.68
N GLY A 198 10.12 5.05 22.47
CA GLY A 198 9.12 6.03 22.07
C GLY A 198 9.18 6.27 20.56
N TRP A 199 8.53 7.34 20.10
CA TRP A 199 8.57 7.76 18.71
C TRP A 199 9.34 9.08 18.58
N LEU A 200 10.32 9.09 17.69
CA LEU A 200 11.11 10.26 17.31
C LEU A 200 10.70 10.69 15.89
N HIS A 201 10.97 11.95 15.56
CA HIS A 201 10.47 12.56 14.32
C HIS A 201 11.55 13.39 13.65
N ASP A 202 11.47 13.53 12.32
CA ASP A 202 12.22 14.56 11.61
C ASP A 202 11.52 15.93 11.64
N GLU A 203 12.29 16.99 11.44
CA GLU A 203 11.71 18.32 11.25
C GLU A 203 11.04 18.41 9.88
N LEU A 204 9.81 18.96 9.86
CA LEU A 204 9.16 19.28 8.61
C LEU A 204 9.73 20.59 8.06
N PRO A 205 10.08 20.64 6.76
CA PRO A 205 10.49 21.88 6.12
C PRO A 205 9.40 22.96 6.24
N VAL A 206 9.82 24.22 6.45
CA VAL A 206 8.90 25.36 6.58
C VAL A 206 8.11 25.60 5.28
N ASP A 207 8.71 25.23 4.15
CA ASP A 207 8.19 25.35 2.79
C ASP A 207 7.55 24.05 2.27
N ILE A 208 7.20 23.11 3.14
CA ILE A 208 6.68 21.78 2.73
C ILE A 208 5.45 21.88 1.82
N GLU A 209 4.54 22.83 2.05
CA GLU A 209 3.38 23.07 1.18
C GLU A 209 3.82 23.42 -0.25
N GLN A 210 4.79 24.33 -0.39
CA GLN A 210 5.33 24.74 -1.69
C GLN A 210 6.07 23.61 -2.41
N GLN A 211 6.78 22.76 -1.65
CA GLN A 211 7.45 21.58 -2.19
C GLN A 211 6.44 20.57 -2.73
N ILE A 212 5.33 20.32 -2.01
CA ILE A 212 4.27 19.42 -2.45
C ILE A 212 3.56 20.00 -3.68
N ASP A 213 3.23 21.30 -3.67
CA ASP A 213 2.59 21.95 -4.83
C ASP A 213 3.46 21.85 -6.08
N SER A 214 4.74 22.21 -5.97
CA SER A 214 5.69 22.15 -7.09
C SER A 214 5.88 20.72 -7.63
N LEU A 215 5.87 19.73 -6.74
CA LEU A 215 5.94 18.32 -7.11
C LEU A 215 4.67 17.86 -7.84
N CYS A 216 3.49 18.21 -7.33
CA CYS A 216 2.23 17.85 -7.98
C CYS A 216 2.12 18.49 -9.36
N ASP A 217 2.49 19.78 -9.48
CA ASP A 217 2.49 20.49 -10.76
C ASP A 217 3.47 19.86 -11.77
N LEU A 218 4.63 19.38 -11.31
CA LEU A 218 5.59 18.65 -12.16
C LEU A 218 4.98 17.35 -12.69
N ILE A 219 4.37 16.54 -11.82
CA ILE A 219 3.75 15.27 -12.21
C ILE A 219 2.57 15.51 -13.16
N GLU A 220 1.74 16.52 -12.89
CA GLU A 220 0.63 16.90 -13.76
C GLU A 220 1.12 17.31 -15.16
N GLN A 221 2.26 18.01 -15.25
CA GLN A 221 2.90 18.33 -16.54
C GLN A 221 3.45 17.09 -17.26
N GLU A 222 4.05 16.16 -16.53
CA GLU A 222 4.55 14.90 -17.06
C GLU A 222 3.41 14.01 -17.60
N GLU A 223 2.26 13.97 -16.92
CA GLU A 223 1.06 13.27 -17.40
C GLU A 223 0.44 13.96 -18.61
N LYS A 224 0.35 15.29 -18.61
CA LYS A 224 -0.15 16.04 -19.78
C LYS A 224 0.71 15.80 -21.02
N SER A 225 2.02 15.67 -20.84
CA SER A 225 2.95 15.35 -21.92
C SER A 225 2.66 13.96 -22.48
N LEU A 226 2.46 12.96 -21.61
CA LEU A 226 2.07 11.61 -22.02
C LEU A 226 0.73 11.61 -22.78
N SER A 227 -0.32 12.24 -22.24
CA SER A 227 -1.63 12.31 -22.90
C SER A 227 -1.58 12.97 -24.29
N SER A 228 -0.69 13.95 -24.48
CA SER A 228 -0.49 14.59 -25.78
C SER A 228 0.14 13.66 -26.82
N GLU A 229 0.91 12.65 -26.39
CA GLU A 229 1.52 11.64 -27.25
C GLU A 229 0.54 10.52 -27.63
N LEU A 230 -0.51 10.30 -26.83
CA LEU A 230 -1.46 9.19 -26.98
C LEU A 230 -2.57 9.39 -28.02
N ASN A 231 -2.45 10.40 -28.91
CA ASN A 231 -3.46 10.69 -29.94
C ASN A 231 -4.88 10.89 -29.37
N PRO A 232 -5.18 12.05 -28.75
CA PRO A 232 -6.39 12.28 -27.96
C PRO A 232 -7.63 12.57 -28.82
N VAL A 233 -7.87 11.80 -29.89
CA VAL A 233 -8.83 12.03 -31.00
C VAL A 233 -10.07 12.86 -30.63
N PHE A 234 -10.72 12.54 -29.51
CA PHE A 234 -11.70 13.37 -28.83
C PHE A 234 -11.57 13.22 -27.29
N ASP A 235 -12.15 14.17 -26.55
CA ASP A 235 -12.14 14.22 -25.09
C ASP A 235 -13.52 13.86 -24.51
N MET A 236 -13.63 12.67 -23.90
CA MET A 236 -14.86 12.16 -23.29
C MET A 236 -15.12 12.76 -21.89
N GLY A 237 -14.14 13.46 -21.31
CA GLY A 237 -14.27 14.19 -20.05
C GLY A 237 -14.76 15.62 -20.19
N ASN A 238 -14.89 16.13 -21.42
CA ASN A 238 -15.41 17.47 -21.68
C ASN A 238 -16.90 17.55 -21.31
N GLU A 239 -17.31 18.64 -20.64
CA GLU A 239 -18.70 18.86 -20.23
C GLU A 239 -19.69 18.91 -21.42
N ASP A 240 -19.21 19.34 -22.59
CA ASP A 240 -19.99 19.42 -23.83
C ASP A 240 -19.91 18.13 -24.68
N PHE A 241 -19.28 17.06 -24.19
CA PHE A 241 -19.15 15.81 -24.93
C PHE A 241 -20.51 15.10 -25.07
N VAL A 242 -20.83 14.70 -26.30
CA VAL A 242 -22.06 13.97 -26.62
C VAL A 242 -21.70 12.63 -27.24
N ALA A 243 -22.08 11.54 -26.57
CA ALA A 243 -21.84 10.17 -27.00
C ALA A 243 -22.88 9.70 -28.04
N ASP A 244 -22.87 10.29 -29.23
CA ASP A 244 -23.82 9.95 -30.31
C ASP A 244 -23.36 8.78 -31.20
N GLU A 245 -24.21 8.37 -32.16
CA GLU A 245 -23.90 7.29 -33.10
C GLU A 245 -22.68 7.59 -34.00
N CYS A 246 -22.31 8.86 -34.20
CA CYS A 246 -21.10 9.21 -34.93
C CYS A 246 -19.85 8.88 -34.11
N ILE A 247 -19.86 9.20 -32.82
CA ILE A 247 -18.77 8.84 -31.89
C ILE A 247 -18.66 7.32 -31.73
N ILE A 248 -19.78 6.62 -31.60
CA ILE A 248 -19.80 5.14 -31.51
C ILE A 248 -19.12 4.53 -32.75
N GLN A 249 -19.53 4.93 -33.95
CA GLN A 249 -18.92 4.43 -35.18
C GLN A 249 -17.44 4.77 -35.26
N GLN A 250 -17.04 5.97 -34.82
CA GLN A 250 -15.64 6.37 -34.81
C GLN A 250 -14.80 5.49 -33.86
N VAL A 251 -15.32 5.15 -32.67
CA VAL A 251 -14.64 4.22 -31.75
C VAL A 251 -14.51 2.83 -32.36
N MET A 252 -15.59 2.31 -32.97
CA MET A 252 -15.55 1.02 -33.67
C MET A 252 -14.48 0.99 -34.77
N ASP A 253 -14.37 2.06 -35.56
CA ASP A 253 -13.38 2.16 -36.63
C ASP A 253 -11.95 2.27 -36.09
N LEU A 254 -11.74 3.05 -35.02
CA LEU A 254 -10.40 3.24 -34.44
C LEU A 254 -9.90 1.99 -33.69
N ARG A 255 -10.78 1.35 -32.92
CA ARG A 255 -10.46 0.17 -32.10
C ARG A 255 -10.64 -1.15 -32.84
N GLN A 256 -11.30 -1.16 -33.99
CA GLN A 256 -11.68 -2.37 -34.73
C GLN A 256 -12.53 -3.31 -33.86
N CYS A 257 -13.49 -2.75 -33.13
CA CYS A 257 -14.37 -3.47 -32.21
C CYS A 257 -15.84 -3.40 -32.64
N ASP A 258 -16.69 -4.18 -31.96
CA ASP A 258 -18.12 -4.12 -32.17
C ASP A 258 -18.78 -2.93 -31.43
N ARG A 259 -20.07 -2.72 -31.70
CA ARG A 259 -20.84 -1.63 -31.08
C ARG A 259 -20.91 -1.77 -29.56
N SER A 260 -20.98 -2.99 -29.04
CA SER A 260 -21.13 -3.29 -27.62
C SER A 260 -19.89 -2.88 -26.82
N GLU A 261 -18.71 -3.25 -27.31
CA GLU A 261 -17.42 -2.82 -26.75
C GLU A 261 -17.24 -1.30 -26.88
N ALA A 262 -17.57 -0.73 -28.05
CA ALA A 262 -17.42 0.72 -28.27
C ALA A 262 -18.23 1.55 -27.27
N MET A 263 -19.46 1.13 -26.95
CA MET A 263 -20.31 1.83 -25.99
C MET A 263 -19.76 1.79 -24.57
N ARG A 264 -19.22 0.64 -24.15
CA ARG A 264 -18.57 0.46 -22.84
C ARG A 264 -17.28 1.25 -22.73
N PHE A 265 -16.50 1.29 -23.81
CA PHE A 265 -15.32 2.15 -23.92
C PHE A 265 -15.70 3.63 -23.71
N ILE A 266 -16.75 4.11 -24.39
CA ILE A 266 -17.20 5.51 -24.25
C ILE A 266 -17.70 5.78 -22.83
N ALA A 267 -18.54 4.92 -22.28
CA ALA A 267 -19.08 5.07 -20.92
C ALA A 267 -17.96 5.15 -19.87
N LEU A 268 -16.97 4.25 -19.95
CA LEU A 268 -15.82 4.30 -19.05
C LEU A 268 -14.95 5.55 -19.28
N GLY A 269 -14.82 6.00 -20.52
CA GLY A 269 -14.11 7.24 -20.85
C GLY A 269 -14.76 8.49 -20.27
N MET A 270 -16.09 8.55 -20.30
CA MET A 270 -16.86 9.61 -19.65
C MET A 270 -16.72 9.55 -18.13
N HIS A 271 -16.81 8.35 -17.55
CA HIS A 271 -16.64 8.13 -16.11
C HIS A 271 -15.26 8.60 -15.61
N LEU A 272 -14.19 8.21 -16.31
CA LEU A 272 -12.82 8.55 -15.96
C LEU A 272 -12.40 9.95 -16.41
N LYS A 273 -13.24 10.63 -17.21
CA LYS A 273 -12.97 11.93 -17.85
C LYS A 273 -11.72 11.93 -18.71
N TYR A 274 -11.64 10.95 -19.61
CA TYR A 274 -10.46 10.69 -20.43
C TYR A 274 -10.62 11.10 -21.88
N THR A 275 -9.50 11.36 -22.53
CA THR A 275 -9.43 11.37 -23.99
C THR A 275 -9.49 9.95 -24.54
N PHE A 276 -9.85 9.81 -25.83
CA PHE A 276 -9.80 8.53 -26.53
C PHE A 276 -8.44 7.85 -26.34
N GLY A 277 -7.36 8.61 -26.57
CA GLY A 277 -5.99 8.12 -26.46
C GLY A 277 -5.64 7.59 -25.07
N ASP A 278 -5.97 8.36 -24.04
CA ASP A 278 -5.68 8.01 -22.64
C ASP A 278 -6.37 6.71 -22.21
N LEU A 279 -7.62 6.50 -22.62
CA LEU A 279 -8.33 5.26 -22.32
C LEU A 279 -7.84 4.11 -23.19
N ASN A 280 -7.64 4.35 -24.49
CA ASN A 280 -7.28 3.33 -25.46
C ASN A 280 -5.93 2.67 -25.16
N ASP A 281 -5.01 3.39 -24.52
CA ASP A 281 -3.70 2.89 -24.09
C ASP A 281 -3.80 1.68 -23.14
N THR A 282 -4.84 1.61 -22.30
CA THR A 282 -4.94 0.61 -21.22
C THR A 282 -6.26 -0.16 -21.17
N PHE A 283 -7.26 0.23 -21.97
CA PHE A 283 -8.55 -0.44 -21.98
C PHE A 283 -8.44 -1.86 -22.52
N ASN A 284 -8.80 -2.83 -21.68
CA ASN A 284 -8.82 -4.25 -22.01
C ASN A 284 -10.09 -4.92 -21.48
N ILE A 285 -10.49 -6.00 -22.17
CA ILE A 285 -11.57 -6.89 -21.73
C ILE A 285 -10.93 -7.98 -20.86
N GLU A 286 -11.33 -8.08 -19.60
CA GLU A 286 -10.85 -9.13 -18.70
C GLU A 286 -11.72 -10.38 -18.85
N ASP A 287 -13.04 -10.20 -18.78
CA ASP A 287 -14.02 -11.26 -18.95
C ASP A 287 -15.30 -10.68 -19.56
N SER A 288 -15.52 -10.99 -20.84
CA SER A 288 -16.69 -10.50 -21.58
C SER A 288 -18.01 -11.08 -21.06
N ASP A 289 -17.99 -12.29 -20.50
CA ASP A 289 -19.20 -12.95 -20.00
C ASP A 289 -19.65 -12.30 -18.69
N LEU A 290 -18.70 -11.81 -17.89
CA LEU A 290 -18.94 -11.07 -16.65
C LEU A 290 -19.01 -9.54 -16.84
N GLN A 291 -18.97 -9.05 -18.08
CA GLN A 291 -18.93 -7.62 -18.37
C GLN A 291 -17.80 -6.89 -17.63
N LEU A 292 -16.65 -7.57 -17.48
CA LEU A 292 -15.51 -7.11 -16.70
C LEU A 292 -14.42 -6.55 -17.61
N TYR A 293 -14.03 -5.31 -17.35
CA TYR A 293 -13.07 -4.56 -18.14
C TYR A 293 -12.02 -3.93 -17.24
N THR A 294 -10.83 -3.68 -17.77
CA THR A 294 -9.76 -2.98 -17.06
C THR A 294 -9.40 -1.69 -17.78
N ALA A 295 -9.16 -0.63 -17.02
CA ALA A 295 -8.46 0.56 -17.48
C ALA A 295 -7.47 1.02 -16.41
N ASN A 296 -6.25 1.33 -16.82
CA ASN A 296 -5.11 1.67 -15.95
C ASN A 296 -4.92 0.75 -14.74
N GLY A 297 -5.05 -0.57 -14.95
CA GLY A 297 -4.88 -1.57 -13.89
C GLY A 297 -6.00 -1.62 -12.85
N THR A 298 -7.11 -0.90 -13.06
CA THR A 298 -8.32 -0.96 -12.24
C THR A 298 -9.43 -1.66 -13.00
N GLN A 299 -10.14 -2.56 -12.34
CA GLN A 299 -11.24 -3.34 -12.92
C GLN A 299 -12.59 -2.65 -12.71
N TYR A 300 -13.46 -2.79 -13.71
CA TYR A 300 -14.80 -2.20 -13.74
C TYR A 300 -15.81 -3.19 -14.35
N TYR A 301 -16.99 -3.25 -13.75
CA TYR A 301 -18.18 -3.80 -14.40
C TYR A 301 -18.76 -2.74 -15.35
N LEU A 302 -18.85 -3.07 -16.65
CA LEU A 302 -19.39 -2.20 -17.70
C LEU A 302 -20.49 -2.93 -18.49
N GLY A 303 -21.74 -2.56 -18.26
CA GLY A 303 -22.86 -3.22 -18.95
C GLY A 303 -24.17 -2.45 -18.81
N THR A 304 -25.19 -2.90 -19.52
CA THR A 304 -26.56 -2.49 -19.26
C THR A 304 -27.01 -2.98 -17.88
N GLU A 305 -28.03 -2.34 -17.31
CA GLU A 305 -28.57 -2.74 -16.01
C GLU A 305 -29.03 -4.21 -16.02
N ASP A 306 -29.71 -4.65 -17.09
CA ASP A 306 -30.18 -6.03 -17.24
C ASP A 306 -29.03 -7.05 -17.28
N GLU A 307 -27.92 -6.75 -17.98
CA GLU A 307 -26.74 -7.62 -18.02
C GLU A 307 -26.11 -7.77 -16.63
N LEU A 308 -26.00 -6.67 -15.88
CA LEU A 308 -25.39 -6.67 -14.55
C LEU A 308 -26.30 -7.30 -13.49
N ILE A 309 -27.63 -7.16 -13.62
CA ILE A 309 -28.61 -7.90 -12.82
C ILE A 309 -28.44 -9.41 -13.04
N GLN A 310 -28.34 -9.86 -14.30
CA GLN A 310 -28.16 -11.28 -14.59
C GLN A 310 -26.87 -11.84 -13.98
N ILE A 311 -25.77 -11.08 -14.07
CA ILE A 311 -24.49 -11.49 -13.46
C ILE A 311 -24.62 -11.56 -11.93
N ALA A 312 -25.25 -10.57 -11.30
CA ALA A 312 -25.49 -10.58 -9.87
C ALA A 312 -26.37 -11.77 -9.43
N GLU A 313 -27.43 -12.08 -10.18
CA GLU A 313 -28.28 -13.24 -9.94
C GLU A 313 -27.49 -14.55 -10.04
N ASP A 314 -26.64 -14.68 -11.07
CA ASP A 314 -25.79 -15.85 -11.26
C ASP A 314 -24.74 -15.97 -10.13
N THR A 315 -24.16 -14.87 -9.67
CA THR A 315 -23.23 -14.86 -8.53
C THR A 315 -23.90 -15.35 -7.26
N VAL A 316 -25.07 -14.81 -6.92
CA VAL A 316 -25.85 -15.20 -5.72
C VAL A 316 -26.22 -16.68 -5.75
N HIS A 317 -26.60 -17.20 -6.92
CA HIS A 317 -27.05 -18.58 -7.06
C HIS A 317 -25.92 -19.62 -7.12
N ASN A 318 -24.73 -19.22 -7.57
CA ASN A 318 -23.61 -20.14 -7.76
C ASN A 318 -22.54 -20.04 -6.67
N ASP A 319 -22.54 -19.00 -5.83
CA ASP A 319 -21.62 -18.87 -4.72
C ASP A 319 -22.15 -19.53 -3.44
N SER A 320 -21.41 -20.52 -2.96
CA SER A 320 -21.72 -21.27 -1.74
C SER A 320 -21.72 -20.44 -0.45
N GLU A 321 -21.11 -19.25 -0.44
CA GLU A 321 -21.14 -18.35 0.72
C GLU A 321 -22.56 -17.86 1.04
N TYR A 322 -23.41 -17.67 0.04
CA TYR A 322 -24.79 -17.24 0.27
C TYR A 322 -25.61 -18.31 1.00
N GLU A 323 -25.33 -19.60 0.79
CA GLU A 323 -25.95 -20.66 1.59
C GLU A 323 -25.54 -20.55 3.07
N TYR A 324 -24.28 -20.21 3.35
CA TYR A 324 -23.81 -19.98 4.70
C TYR A 324 -24.50 -18.78 5.35
N PHE A 325 -24.58 -17.63 4.65
CA PHE A 325 -25.26 -16.44 5.17
C PHE A 325 -26.75 -16.68 5.43
N TRP A 326 -27.43 -17.42 4.54
CA TRP A 326 -28.81 -17.82 4.75
C TRP A 326 -28.98 -18.66 6.03
N ARG A 327 -28.11 -19.63 6.28
CA ARG A 327 -28.17 -20.47 7.51
C ARG A 327 -28.01 -19.63 8.77
N GLU A 328 -27.08 -18.67 8.77
CA GLU A 328 -26.89 -17.73 9.89
C GLU A 328 -28.11 -16.83 10.08
N ALA A 329 -28.71 -16.33 8.99
CA ALA A 329 -29.92 -15.51 9.04
C ALA A 329 -31.12 -16.29 9.61
N VAL A 330 -31.30 -17.55 9.22
CA VAL A 330 -32.33 -18.46 9.79
C VAL A 330 -32.07 -18.71 11.28
N SER A 331 -30.82 -19.03 11.65
CA SER A 331 -30.41 -19.26 13.05
C SER A 331 -30.67 -18.04 13.94
N ALA A 332 -30.44 -16.83 13.40
CA ALA A 332 -30.70 -15.57 14.06
C ALA A 332 -32.18 -15.13 14.03
N GLY A 333 -33.07 -15.91 13.40
CA GLY A 333 -34.50 -15.59 13.26
C GLY A 333 -34.78 -14.37 12.39
N ARG A 334 -33.87 -14.03 11.46
CA ARG A 334 -33.95 -12.88 10.56
C ARG A 334 -34.75 -13.16 9.29
N THR A 335 -34.82 -14.42 8.86
CA THR A 335 -35.66 -14.87 7.74
C THR A 335 -36.36 -16.19 8.06
N GLN A 336 -37.49 -16.43 7.39
CA GLN A 336 -38.20 -17.71 7.37
C GLN A 336 -38.31 -18.28 5.93
N GLU A 337 -37.72 -17.59 4.96
CA GLU A 337 -37.72 -17.99 3.55
C GLU A 337 -36.87 -19.24 3.35
N SER A 338 -37.26 -20.06 2.36
CA SER A 338 -36.38 -21.12 1.88
C SER A 338 -35.11 -20.52 1.26
N LEU A 339 -34.04 -21.30 1.16
CA LEU A 339 -32.79 -20.84 0.53
C LEU A 339 -33.06 -20.23 -0.85
N LYS A 340 -33.86 -20.91 -1.69
CA LYS A 340 -34.18 -20.41 -3.02
C LYS A 340 -34.93 -19.07 -2.99
N GLU A 341 -35.99 -18.96 -2.19
CA GLU A 341 -36.75 -17.70 -2.07
C GLU A 341 -35.90 -16.55 -1.53
N TRP A 342 -34.95 -16.87 -0.65
CA TRP A 342 -34.01 -15.89 -0.12
C TRP A 342 -33.01 -15.44 -1.18
N LEU A 343 -32.42 -16.36 -1.95
CA LEU A 343 -31.51 -16.01 -3.05
C LEU A 343 -32.21 -15.17 -4.13
N ASP A 344 -33.44 -15.56 -4.51
CA ASP A 344 -34.29 -14.85 -5.48
C ASP A 344 -34.65 -13.42 -5.02
N SER A 345 -34.53 -13.10 -3.72
CA SER A 345 -34.88 -11.78 -3.18
C SER A 345 -33.70 -10.82 -3.02
N ILE A 346 -32.44 -11.31 -3.02
CA ILE A 346 -31.25 -10.50 -2.76
C ILE A 346 -31.08 -9.39 -3.80
N VAL A 347 -30.99 -9.74 -5.09
CA VAL A 347 -30.75 -8.74 -6.14
C VAL A 347 -31.89 -7.71 -6.23
N PRO A 348 -33.19 -8.10 -6.16
CA PRO A 348 -34.29 -7.14 -6.10
C PRO A 348 -34.31 -6.23 -4.87
N MET A 349 -33.81 -6.69 -3.72
CA MET A 349 -33.81 -5.91 -2.47
C MET A 349 -32.58 -5.03 -2.31
N ASP A 350 -31.40 -5.58 -2.57
CA ASP A 350 -30.11 -4.95 -2.29
C ASP A 350 -29.51 -4.29 -3.54
N GLY A 351 -30.03 -4.60 -4.72
CA GLY A 351 -29.53 -4.15 -6.02
C GLY A 351 -28.33 -4.96 -6.51
N TRP A 352 -28.15 -5.03 -7.83
CA TRP A 352 -27.05 -5.77 -8.45
C TRP A 352 -25.67 -5.25 -8.01
N CYS A 353 -25.54 -3.94 -7.81
CA CYS A 353 -24.24 -3.32 -7.49
C CYS A 353 -23.75 -3.72 -6.09
N SER A 354 -24.64 -3.85 -5.10
CA SER A 354 -24.26 -4.32 -3.75
C SER A 354 -23.72 -5.76 -3.76
N VAL A 355 -24.18 -6.57 -4.72
CA VAL A 355 -23.74 -7.96 -4.91
C VAL A 355 -22.39 -8.03 -5.62
N LEU A 356 -22.17 -7.19 -6.64
CA LEU A 356 -20.95 -7.25 -7.47
C LEU A 356 -19.82 -6.36 -6.97
N ASN A 357 -20.13 -5.15 -6.46
CA ASN A 357 -19.18 -4.21 -5.90
C ASN A 357 -19.17 -4.35 -4.37
N HIS A 358 -18.23 -5.14 -3.87
CA HIS A 358 -18.09 -5.40 -2.44
C HIS A 358 -17.42 -4.24 -1.67
N TRP A 359 -17.08 -3.15 -2.34
CA TRP A 359 -16.36 -2.04 -1.75
C TRP A 359 -17.29 -0.97 -1.17
N ASN A 360 -18.05 -0.29 -2.03
CA ASN A 360 -18.96 0.79 -1.64
C ASN A 360 -20.36 0.66 -2.23
N GLY A 361 -20.61 -0.31 -3.13
CA GLY A 361 -21.89 -0.49 -3.80
C GLY A 361 -22.33 0.70 -4.66
N GLU A 362 -21.39 1.55 -5.08
CA GLU A 362 -21.67 2.71 -5.93
C GLU A 362 -21.44 2.37 -7.41
N TYR A 363 -22.33 2.85 -8.27
CA TYR A 363 -22.20 2.82 -9.71
C TYR A 363 -22.68 4.14 -10.33
N HIS A 364 -22.32 4.36 -11.59
CA HIS A 364 -22.74 5.52 -12.36
C HIS A 364 -23.30 5.10 -13.71
N GLU A 365 -24.25 5.87 -14.21
CA GLU A 365 -24.94 5.63 -15.47
C GLU A 365 -24.54 6.66 -16.51
N TYR A 366 -24.31 6.20 -17.75
CA TYR A 366 -23.94 7.05 -18.88
C TYR A 366 -24.81 6.70 -20.08
N GLU A 367 -25.47 7.72 -20.64
CA GLU A 367 -26.19 7.60 -21.91
C GLU A 367 -25.18 7.57 -23.07
N VAL A 368 -25.16 6.46 -23.81
CA VAL A 368 -24.30 6.27 -24.99
C VAL A 368 -25.17 5.80 -26.15
N GLY A 369 -25.33 6.67 -27.15
CA GLY A 369 -26.28 6.47 -28.24
C GLY A 369 -27.72 6.47 -27.71
N ASN A 370 -28.37 5.31 -27.76
CA ASN A 370 -29.75 5.12 -27.27
C ASN A 370 -29.84 4.15 -26.09
N GLU A 371 -28.71 3.79 -25.47
CA GLU A 371 -28.68 2.87 -24.32
C GLU A 371 -28.00 3.54 -23.13
N CYS A 372 -28.31 3.02 -21.94
CA CYS A 372 -27.67 3.41 -20.70
C CYS A 372 -26.67 2.32 -20.29
N ILE A 373 -25.41 2.71 -20.11
CA ILE A 373 -24.35 1.82 -19.64
C ILE A 373 -24.00 2.20 -18.20
N CYS A 374 -24.09 1.20 -17.32
CA CYS A 374 -23.64 1.28 -15.94
C CYS A 374 -22.14 1.03 -15.85
N VAL A 375 -21.47 1.82 -15.01
CA VAL A 375 -20.04 1.72 -14.68
C VAL A 375 -19.92 1.58 -13.17
N SER A 376 -19.39 0.44 -12.71
CA SER A 376 -19.09 0.19 -11.31
C SER A 376 -17.65 -0.27 -11.15
N LEU A 377 -16.98 0.21 -10.11
CA LEU A 377 -15.74 -0.40 -9.65
C LEU A 377 -16.04 -1.84 -9.15
N THR A 378 -15.06 -2.73 -9.24
CA THR A 378 -15.12 -4.08 -8.63
C THR A 378 -14.65 -4.09 -7.20
#